data_AF-A0A367M4E2-F1
#
_entry.id   AF-A0A367M4E2-F1
#
_cell.length_a   1.000
_cell.length_b   1.000
_cell.length_c   1.000
_cell.angle_alpha   90.00
_cell.angle_beta   90.00
_cell.angle_gamma   90.00
#
_symmetry.space_group_name_H-M   'P 1'
#
loop_
_entity.id
_entity.type
_entity.pdbx_description
1 polymer ?
#
loop_
_entity_poly.entity_id
_entity_poly.type
_entity_poly.pdbx_seq_one_letter_code
_entity_poly.pdbx_strand_id
1 'polypeptide(L)' 'MSLDFLPFSRPSIGEDEIAAVEQVLRSGWITTGPKNQELEQRFA' A
#
# COMPACT_ATOMS: atom_id res chain seq x y z
N MET A 1 -0.29 -11.07 32.73
CA MET A 1 -1.01 -10.51 31.58
C MET A 1 -0.30 -9.21 31.21
N SER A 2 0.39 -9.18 30.08
CA SER A 2 0.97 -7.93 29.57
C SER A 2 -0.18 -7.00 29.20
N LEU A 3 -0.16 -5.76 29.69
CA LEU A 3 -1.02 -4.68 29.18
C LEU A 3 -0.39 -4.24 27.86
N ASP A 4 -0.68 -4.98 26.79
CA ASP A 4 -0.21 -4.61 25.46
C ASP A 4 -0.78 -3.24 25.10
N PHE A 5 0.11 -2.37 24.62
CA PHE A 5 -0.23 -1.00 24.24
C PHE A 5 -1.40 -0.99 23.24
N LEU A 6 -2.45 -0.23 23.54
CA LEU A 6 -3.59 0.00 22.65
C LEU A 6 -3.32 1.26 21.80
N PRO A 7 -2.85 1.11 20.54
CA PRO A 7 -2.61 2.28 19.70
C PRO A 7 -3.93 2.92 19.28
N PHE A 8 -3.90 4.23 19.04
CA PHE A 8 -5.03 4.99 18.51
C PHE A 8 -5.50 4.49 17.14
N SER A 9 -4.56 4.01 16.31
CA SER A 9 -4.85 3.42 15.01
C SER A 9 -3.79 2.39 14.64
N ARG A 10 -4.18 1.39 13.85
CA ARG A 10 -3.28 0.44 13.20
C ARG A 10 -3.40 0.63 11.70
N PRO A 11 -2.29 0.65 10.94
CA PRO A 11 -2.36 0.70 9.49
C PRO A 11 -3.07 -0.56 8.97
N SER A 12 -3.95 -0.38 7.98
CA SER A 12 -4.60 -1.48 7.27
C SER A 12 -3.73 -1.87 6.08
N ILE A 13 -2.75 -2.75 6.32
CA ILE A 13 -1.83 -3.26 5.30
C ILE A 13 -1.81 -4.78 5.42
N GLY A 14 -2.19 -5.47 4.35
CA GLY A 14 -2.11 -6.91 4.21
C GLY A 14 -1.19 -7.33 3.04
N GLU A 15 -1.30 -8.59 2.65
CA GLU A 15 -0.48 -9.17 1.57
C GLU A 15 -0.74 -8.50 0.21
N ASP A 16 -1.96 -8.06 -0.06
CA ASP A 16 -2.32 -7.42 -1.33
C ASP A 16 -1.60 -6.07 -1.50
N GLU A 17 -1.53 -5.26 -0.43
CA GLU A 17 -0.78 -4.01 -0.43
C GLU A 17 0.73 -4.25 -0.61
N ILE A 18 1.27 -5.30 0.01
CA ILE A 18 2.69 -5.66 -0.10
C ILE A 18 3.01 -6.13 -1.53
N ALA A 19 2.19 -7.00 -2.10
CA ALA A 19 2.34 -7.49 -3.47
C ALA A 19 2.26 -6.34 -4.50
N ALA A 20 1.38 -5.37 -4.28
CA ALA A 20 1.30 -4.18 -5.12
C ALA A 20 2.60 -3.36 -5.10
N VAL A 21 3.20 -3.17 -3.92
CA VAL A 21 4.50 -2.49 -3.78
C VAL A 21 5.60 -3.28 -4.48
N GLU A 22 5.64 -4.61 -4.29
CA GLU A 22 6.63 -5.46 -4.95
C GLU A 22 6.57 -5.34 -6.48
N GLN A 23 5.37 -5.33 -7.06
CA GLN A 23 5.18 -5.13 -8.50
C GLN A 23 5.75 -3.79 -8.98
N VAL A 24 5.54 -2.71 -8.22
CA VAL A 24 6.10 -1.39 -8.54
C VAL A 24 7.61 -1.41 -8.49
N LEU A 25 8.21 -1.98 -7.44
CA LEU A 25 9.65 -2.09 -7.31
C LEU A 25 10.27 -2.90 -8.46
N ARG A 26 9.65 -4.03 -8.83
CA ARG A 26 10.09 -4.88 -9.95
C ARG A 26 9.91 -4.21 -11.32
N SER A 27 8.96 -3.29 -11.45
CA SER A 27 8.74 -2.55 -12.71
C SER A 27 9.86 -1.54 -13.03
N GLY A 28 10.65 -1.14 -12.03
CA GLY A 28 11.65 -0.08 -12.17
C GLY A 28 11.09 1.34 -12.20
N TRP A 29 9.76 1.52 -12.16
CA TRP A 29 9.10 2.83 -12.17
C TRP A 29 8.53 3.17 -10.79
N ILE A 30 9.33 3.84 -9.96
CA ILE A 30 8.95 4.18 -8.56
C ILE A 30 8.38 5.59 -8.38
N THR A 31 8.31 6.38 -9.46
CA THR A 31 7.76 7.74 -9.47
C THR A 31 6.34 7.74 -10.04
N THR A 32 5.72 8.92 -10.17
CA THR A 32 4.39 9.06 -10.81
C THR A 32 4.37 8.41 -12.19
N GLY A 33 3.36 7.59 -12.46
CA GLY A 33 3.30 6.77 -13.66
C GLY A 33 2.02 5.93 -13.76
N PRO A 34 2.05 4.79 -14.46
CA PRO A 34 0.85 3.99 -14.78
C PRO A 34 0.00 3.59 -13.58
N LYS A 35 0.63 3.28 -12.42
CA LYS A 35 -0.12 2.92 -11.19
C LYS A 35 -0.88 4.09 -10.56
N ASN A 36 -0.44 5.33 -10.78
CA ASN A 36 -1.25 6.50 -10.38
C ASN A 36 -2.46 6.67 -11.30
N GLN A 37 -2.29 6.52 -12.61
CA GLN A 37 -3.41 6.61 -13.56
C GLN A 37 -4.46 5.52 -13.30
N GLU A 38 -4.02 4.30 -12.99
CA GLU A 38 -4.90 3.20 -12.60
C GLU A 38 -5.69 3.53 -11.32
N LEU A 39 -5.03 4.13 -10.33
CA LEU A 39 -5.68 4.60 -9.10
C LEU A 39 -6.73 5.67 -9.41
N GLU A 40 -6.36 6.72 -10.14
CA GLU A 40 -7.26 7.83 -10.51
C GLU A 40 -8.51 7.31 -11.25
N GLN A 41 -8.33 6.37 -12.19
CA GLN A 41 -9.45 5.76 -12.93
C GLN A 41 -10.38 4.93 -12.04
N ARG A 42 -9.85 4.26 -11.01
CA ARG A 42 -10.67 3.48 -10.07
C ARG A 42 -11.48 4.35 -9.11
N PHE A 43 -11.08 5.61 -8.93
CA PHE A 43 -11.68 6.56 -7.98
C PHE A 43 -12.55 7.64 -8.65
N ALA A 44 -12.59 7.69 -9.98
CA ALA A 44 -13.47 8.56 -10.78
C ALA A 44 -14.88 7.97 -10.90
#